data_AF-A0A920KNW6-F1
#
_entry.id   AF-A0A920KNW6-F1
#
_cell.length_a   1.000
_cell.length_b   1.000
_cell.length_c   1.000
_cell.angle_alpha   90.00
_cell.angle_beta   90.00
_cell.angle_gamma   90.00
#
_symmetry.space_group_name_H-M   'P 1'
#
loop_
_entity.id
_entity.type
_entity.pdbx_description
1 polymer ?
#
loop_
_entity_poly.entity_id
_entity_poly.type
_entity_poly.pdbx_seq_one_letter_code
_entity_poly.pdbx_strand_id
1 'polypeptide(L)'
;MASLTPFQQAIKRLSDGEVDAARQALVAIWEGGDRDAGQAARFIAHIAKNERRFSDAIHMLESSLETLGKDAATLAQLSELYMAVGNHHKAIEAATLSLDEAPDNAVTALNRAIWQSNYSEHPLEIRKAFEQWSSRYLHPASSNTPLQNPALQGTVGAGPRGGAICRGFRQSSGAISIEPFLRLHKASIRDSCLYDLRRREVSRF
;
A
#
# COMPACT_ATOMS: atom_id res chain seq x y z
N MET A 1 15.08 -13.83 29.61
CA MET A 1 14.15 -13.77 28.46
C MET A 1 13.26 -12.57 28.68
N ALA A 2 13.26 -11.59 27.77
CA ALA A 2 12.36 -10.43 27.91
C ALA A 2 10.91 -10.88 27.68
N SER A 3 10.01 -10.55 28.60
CA SER A 3 8.57 -10.78 28.43
C SER A 3 8.01 -9.85 27.36
N LEU A 4 7.01 -10.33 26.63
CA LEU A 4 6.30 -9.51 25.64
C LEU A 4 5.54 -8.39 26.33
N THR A 5 5.59 -7.18 25.77
CA THR A 5 4.74 -6.06 26.21
C THR A 5 3.26 -6.39 25.99
N PRO A 6 2.32 -5.75 26.71
CA PRO A 6 0.88 -5.97 26.48
C PRO A 6 0.48 -5.78 25.01
N PHE A 7 1.03 -4.76 24.35
CA PHE A 7 0.83 -4.54 22.92
C PHE A 7 1.35 -5.69 22.07
N GLN A 8 2.59 -6.15 22.30
CA GLN A 8 3.15 -7.28 21.56
C GLN A 8 2.34 -8.57 21.74
N GLN A 9 1.78 -8.80 22.93
CA GLN A 9 0.88 -9.93 23.18
C GLN A 9 -0.41 -9.81 22.38
N ALA A 10 -1.00 -8.61 22.30
CA ALA A 10 -2.19 -8.36 21.49
C ALA A 10 -1.93 -8.58 19.99
N ILE A 11 -0.78 -8.15 19.47
CA ILE A 11 -0.37 -8.40 18.07
C ILE A 11 -0.14 -9.89 17.80
N LYS A 12 0.43 -10.62 18.77
CA LYS A 12 0.57 -12.08 18.68
C LYS A 12 -0.81 -12.74 18.56
N ARG A 13 -1.79 -12.35 19.38
CA ARG A 13 -3.17 -12.87 19.30
C ARG A 13 -3.82 -12.63 17.93
N LEU A 14 -3.59 -11.46 17.30
CA LEU A 14 -4.04 -11.23 15.92
C LEU A 14 -3.43 -12.22 14.94
N SER A 15 -2.13 -12.49 15.09
CA SER A 15 -1.40 -13.43 14.23
C SER A 15 -1.86 -14.88 14.42
N ASP A 16 -2.30 -15.21 15.64
CA ASP A 16 -2.86 -16.52 16.00
C ASP A 16 -4.35 -16.66 15.59
N GLY A 17 -4.97 -15.59 15.06
CA GLY A 17 -6.37 -15.57 14.63
C GLY A 17 -7.39 -15.29 15.74
N GLU A 18 -6.93 -15.00 16.96
CA GLU A 18 -7.76 -14.65 18.11
C GLU A 18 -8.21 -13.18 18.05
N VAL A 19 -8.96 -12.81 17.00
CA VAL A 19 -9.28 -11.41 16.67
C VAL A 19 -10.03 -10.69 17.81
N ASP A 20 -11.00 -11.34 18.44
CA ASP A 20 -11.79 -10.71 19.51
C ASP A 20 -10.94 -10.48 20.77
N ALA A 21 -10.14 -11.47 21.16
CA ALA A 21 -9.26 -11.37 22.32
C ALA A 21 -8.15 -10.34 22.09
N ALA A 22 -7.65 -10.22 20.86
CA ALA A 22 -6.71 -9.19 20.48
C ALA A 22 -7.35 -7.79 20.52
N ARG A 23 -8.57 -7.64 19.97
CA ARG A 23 -9.29 -6.37 19.99
C ARG A 23 -9.52 -5.87 21.41
N GLN A 24 -9.99 -6.74 22.30
CA GLN A 24 -10.19 -6.39 23.72
C GLN A 24 -8.89 -5.91 24.38
N ALA A 25 -7.78 -6.61 24.13
CA ALA A 25 -6.48 -6.21 24.65
C ALA A 25 -6.01 -4.85 24.09
N LEU A 26 -6.22 -4.59 22.80
CA LEU A 26 -5.89 -3.30 22.18
C LEU A 26 -6.76 -2.16 22.72
N VAL A 27 -8.06 -2.39 22.95
CA VAL A 27 -8.96 -1.38 23.55
C VAL A 27 -8.46 -1.00 24.93
N ALA A 28 -8.10 -1.98 25.77
CA ALA A 28 -7.55 -1.70 27.09
C ALA A 28 -6.25 -0.88 27.04
N ILE A 29 -5.38 -1.13 26.05
CA ILE A 29 -4.16 -0.34 25.85
C ILE A 29 -4.48 1.10 25.40
N TRP A 30 -5.45 1.26 24.51
CA TRP A 30 -5.87 2.58 24.03
C TRP A 30 -6.51 3.41 25.16
N GLU A 31 -7.44 2.83 25.91
CA GLU A 31 -8.10 3.46 27.05
C GLU A 31 -7.12 3.79 28.20
N GLY A 32 -6.05 3.00 28.34
CA GLY A 32 -4.98 3.28 29.29
C GLY A 32 -4.18 4.54 28.97
N GLY A 33 -4.19 5.02 27.73
CA GLY A 33 -3.48 6.25 27.32
C GLY A 33 -1.96 6.14 27.34
N ASP A 34 -1.41 4.93 27.47
CA ASP A 34 0.03 4.67 27.55
C ASP A 34 0.74 4.93 26.21
N ARG A 35 2.07 4.78 26.19
CA ARG A 35 2.93 4.95 25.00
C ARG A 35 2.43 4.25 23.73
N ASP A 36 1.79 3.09 23.87
CA ASP A 36 1.32 2.29 22.74
C ASP A 36 -0.14 2.58 22.34
N ALA A 37 -0.84 3.50 23.04
CA ALA A 37 -2.26 3.78 22.83
C ALA A 37 -2.58 4.18 21.37
N GLY A 38 -1.77 5.06 20.76
CA GLY A 38 -1.96 5.45 19.36
C GLY A 38 -1.69 4.31 18.37
N GLN A 39 -0.79 3.38 18.71
CA GLN A 39 -0.61 2.17 17.90
C GLN A 39 -1.81 1.23 18.06
N ALA A 40 -2.32 1.08 19.28
CA ALA A 40 -3.47 0.25 19.57
C ALA A 40 -4.71 0.75 18.83
N ALA A 41 -5.00 2.05 18.87
CA ALA A 41 -6.10 2.66 18.11
C ALA A 41 -6.02 2.34 16.60
N ARG A 42 -4.82 2.44 16.01
CA ARG A 42 -4.57 2.08 14.60
C ARG A 42 -4.83 0.61 14.29
N PHE A 43 -4.43 -0.31 15.18
CA PHE A 43 -4.73 -1.72 14.98
C PHE A 43 -6.22 -2.02 15.12
N ILE A 44 -6.93 -1.39 16.06
CA ILE A 44 -8.38 -1.60 16.20
C ILE A 44 -9.13 -1.05 14.98
N ALA A 45 -8.75 0.13 14.50
CA ALA A 45 -9.30 0.71 13.28
C ALA A 45 -9.02 -0.18 12.06
N HIS A 46 -7.85 -0.81 11.98
CA HIS A 46 -7.55 -1.78 10.92
C HIS A 46 -8.48 -3.01 10.98
N ILE A 47 -8.75 -3.55 12.17
CA ILE A 47 -9.69 -4.66 12.34
C ILE A 47 -11.09 -4.22 11.91
N ALA A 48 -11.58 -3.07 12.39
CA ALA A 48 -12.88 -2.52 12.02
C ALA A 48 -13.00 -2.27 10.50
N LYS A 49 -11.92 -1.79 9.84
CA LYS A 49 -11.86 -1.65 8.38
C LYS A 49 -12.06 -2.99 7.67
N ASN A 50 -11.39 -4.05 8.13
CA ASN A 50 -11.50 -5.38 7.55
C ASN A 50 -12.92 -5.96 7.72
N GLU A 51 -13.60 -5.59 8.79
CA GLU A 51 -15.01 -5.90 9.07
C GLU A 51 -16.00 -5.00 8.34
N ARG A 52 -15.53 -4.09 7.47
CA ARG A 52 -16.35 -3.09 6.75
C ARG A 52 -17.06 -2.08 7.66
N ARG A 53 -16.62 -1.96 8.92
CA ARG A 53 -17.09 -0.97 9.90
C ARG A 53 -16.29 0.32 9.75
N PHE A 54 -16.39 0.96 8.59
CA PHE A 54 -15.58 2.14 8.26
C PHE A 54 -15.83 3.33 9.20
N SER A 55 -17.09 3.57 9.58
CA SER A 55 -17.46 4.65 10.49
C SER A 55 -16.78 4.51 11.85
N ASP A 56 -16.77 3.28 12.39
CA ASP A 56 -16.13 2.99 13.68
C ASP A 56 -14.61 3.16 13.59
N ALA A 57 -14.01 2.67 12.50
CA ALA A 57 -12.58 2.84 12.25
C ALA A 57 -12.17 4.32 12.20
N ILE A 58 -12.96 5.15 11.50
CA ILE A 58 -12.72 6.59 11.40
C ILE A 58 -12.84 7.24 12.78
N HIS A 59 -13.93 6.99 13.50
CA HIS A 59 -14.17 7.55 14.83
C HIS A 59 -13.04 7.21 15.82
N MET A 60 -12.55 5.97 15.80
CA MET A 60 -11.45 5.54 16.67
C MET A 60 -10.16 6.32 16.40
N LEU A 61 -9.82 6.55 15.13
CA LEU A 61 -8.62 7.30 14.77
C LEU A 61 -8.79 8.81 15.03
N GLU A 62 -9.95 9.39 14.75
CA GLU A 62 -10.26 10.79 15.08
C GLU A 62 -10.14 11.02 16.60
N SER A 63 -10.80 10.18 17.40
CA SER A 63 -10.72 10.24 18.87
C SER A 63 -9.29 10.02 19.38
N SER A 64 -8.51 9.16 18.75
CA SER A 64 -7.09 8.98 19.07
C SER A 64 -6.28 10.26 18.81
N LEU A 65 -6.56 10.99 17.72
CA LEU A 65 -5.86 12.26 17.44
C LEU A 65 -6.28 13.37 18.41
N GLU A 66 -7.55 13.39 18.82
CA GLU A 66 -8.07 14.35 19.80
C GLU A 66 -7.44 14.15 21.19
N THR A 67 -7.27 12.90 21.61
CA THR A 67 -6.81 12.54 22.97
C THR A 67 -5.29 12.45 23.09
N LEU A 68 -4.61 11.91 22.08
CA LEU A 68 -3.16 11.65 22.11
C LEU A 68 -2.35 12.69 21.32
N GLY A 69 -3.02 13.56 20.56
CA GLY A 69 -2.40 14.55 19.69
C GLY A 69 -2.10 14.01 18.29
N LYS A 70 -1.49 14.88 17.47
CA LYS A 70 -1.19 14.58 16.07
C LYS A 70 -0.20 13.40 15.95
N ASP A 71 -0.54 12.43 15.11
CA ASP A 71 0.33 11.31 14.75
C ASP A 71 0.27 11.06 13.24
N ALA A 72 1.43 11.07 12.58
CA ALA A 72 1.52 10.94 11.13
C ALA A 72 0.96 9.61 10.62
N ALA A 73 1.18 8.51 11.37
CA ALA A 73 0.70 7.19 10.96
C ALA A 73 -0.83 7.07 11.09
N THR A 74 -1.42 7.72 12.10
CA THR A 74 -2.87 7.79 12.31
C THR A 74 -3.54 8.62 11.22
N LEU A 75 -2.98 9.78 10.88
CA LEU A 75 -3.43 10.62 9.76
C LEU A 75 -3.35 9.86 8.41
N ALA A 76 -2.27 9.09 8.17
CA ALA A 76 -2.16 8.25 6.99
C ALA A 76 -3.29 7.21 6.90
N GLN A 77 -3.59 6.51 7.98
CA GLN A 77 -4.69 5.52 7.99
C GLN A 77 -6.06 6.18 7.83
N LEU A 78 -6.30 7.34 8.44
CA LEU A 78 -7.53 8.12 8.22
C LEU A 78 -7.69 8.50 6.75
N SER A 79 -6.61 8.91 6.09
CA SER A 79 -6.65 9.26 4.66
C SER A 79 -7.14 8.10 3.79
N GLU A 80 -6.67 6.88 4.05
CA GLU A 80 -7.14 5.67 3.35
C GLU A 80 -8.61 5.35 3.64
N LEU A 81 -9.05 5.53 4.89
CA LEU A 81 -10.43 5.27 5.28
C LEU A 81 -11.38 6.28 4.65
N TYR A 82 -11.04 7.57 4.66
CA TYR A 82 -11.82 8.60 3.98
C TYR A 82 -11.93 8.33 2.48
N MET A 83 -10.85 7.88 1.83
CA MET A 83 -10.94 7.44 0.44
C MET A 83 -11.88 6.26 0.26
N ALA A 84 -11.81 5.26 1.15
CA ALA A 84 -12.65 4.07 1.06
C ALA A 84 -14.15 4.37 1.17
N VAL A 85 -14.52 5.43 1.89
CA VAL A 85 -15.92 5.90 2.02
C VAL A 85 -16.27 7.01 1.02
N GLY A 86 -15.38 7.34 0.08
CA GLY A 86 -15.63 8.33 -0.97
C GLY A 86 -15.45 9.80 -0.56
N ASN A 87 -14.92 10.06 0.63
CA ASN A 87 -14.62 11.43 1.07
C ASN A 87 -13.22 11.86 0.60
N HIS A 88 -13.12 12.16 -0.70
CA HIS A 88 -11.84 12.45 -1.36
C HIS A 88 -11.15 13.70 -0.81
N HIS A 89 -11.91 14.74 -0.44
CA HIS A 89 -11.36 15.96 0.14
C HIS A 89 -10.65 15.67 1.47
N LYS A 90 -11.37 15.07 2.43
CA LYS A 90 -10.78 14.73 3.74
C LYS A 90 -9.61 13.75 3.62
N ALA A 91 -9.67 12.85 2.64
CA ALA A 91 -8.55 11.95 2.38
C ALA A 91 -7.27 12.69 1.96
N ILE A 92 -7.36 13.58 0.97
CA ILE A 92 -6.20 14.35 0.49
C ILE A 92 -5.68 15.26 1.61
N GLU A 93 -6.58 15.87 2.38
CA GLU A 93 -6.24 16.69 3.55
C GLU A 93 -5.48 15.87 4.61
N ALA A 94 -6.02 14.73 5.05
CA ALA A 94 -5.39 13.87 6.05
C ALA A 94 -4.03 13.32 5.57
N ALA A 95 -3.91 12.96 4.28
CA ALA A 95 -2.63 12.54 3.71
C ALA A 95 -1.61 13.68 3.67
N THR A 96 -2.07 14.92 3.44
CA THR A 96 -1.21 16.11 3.46
C THR A 96 -0.70 16.37 4.87
N LEU A 97 -1.59 16.41 5.86
CA LEU A 97 -1.21 16.57 7.27
C LEU A 97 -0.26 15.45 7.73
N SER A 98 -0.50 14.20 7.33
CA SER A 98 0.41 13.09 7.61
C SER A 98 1.83 13.34 7.09
N LEU A 99 1.96 13.87 5.88
CA LEU A 99 3.24 14.14 5.24
C LEU A 99 3.91 15.43 5.73
N ASP A 100 3.14 16.37 6.26
CA ASP A 100 3.70 17.54 6.95
C ASP A 100 4.36 17.12 8.28
N GLU A 101 3.75 16.18 9.00
CA GLU A 101 4.29 15.63 10.25
C GLU A 101 5.45 14.62 10.00
N ALA A 102 5.31 13.74 9.00
CA ALA A 102 6.34 12.78 8.61
C ALA A 102 6.49 12.71 7.08
N PRO A 103 7.40 13.50 6.49
CA PRO A 103 7.55 13.59 5.04
C PRO A 103 8.00 12.29 4.37
N ASP A 104 8.55 11.34 5.14
CA ASP A 104 9.18 10.12 4.66
C ASP A 104 8.25 8.90 4.64
N ASN A 105 7.02 9.09 4.15
CA ASN A 105 6.06 8.02 3.94
C ASN A 105 5.76 7.85 2.44
N ALA A 106 6.51 6.96 1.80
CA ALA A 106 6.40 6.69 0.37
C ALA A 106 4.98 6.28 -0.06
N VAL A 107 4.29 5.48 0.76
CA VAL A 107 2.94 4.99 0.44
C VAL A 107 1.93 6.14 0.49
N THR A 108 1.93 6.92 1.58
CA THR A 108 1.03 8.08 1.72
C THR A 108 1.29 9.12 0.63
N ALA A 109 2.57 9.39 0.31
CA ALA A 109 2.93 10.33 -0.74
C ALA A 109 2.45 9.88 -2.13
N LEU A 110 2.57 8.58 -2.45
CA LEU A 110 2.05 8.04 -3.71
C LEU A 110 0.52 8.11 -3.75
N ASN A 111 -0.14 7.68 -2.67
CA ASN A 111 -1.59 7.72 -2.55
C ASN A 111 -2.13 9.13 -2.75
N ARG A 112 -1.53 10.13 -2.08
CA ARG A 112 -1.90 11.54 -2.25
C ARG A 112 -1.76 11.99 -3.70
N ALA A 113 -0.65 11.67 -4.37
CA ALA A 113 -0.43 12.03 -5.77
C ALA A 113 -1.49 11.41 -6.70
N ILE A 114 -1.84 10.13 -6.50
CA ILE A 114 -2.90 9.43 -7.25
C ILE A 114 -4.26 10.07 -7.02
N TRP A 115 -4.59 10.41 -5.77
CA TRP A 115 -5.90 11.00 -5.47
C TRP A 115 -5.98 12.42 -6.03
N GLN A 116 -4.92 13.23 -5.87
CA GLN A 116 -4.84 14.53 -6.52
C GLN A 116 -4.98 14.40 -8.03
N SER A 117 -4.38 13.39 -8.68
CA SER A 117 -4.51 13.24 -10.13
C SER A 117 -5.91 12.90 -10.62
N ASN A 118 -6.67 12.17 -9.81
CA ASN A 118 -8.03 11.76 -10.18
C ASN A 118 -9.06 12.86 -9.94
N TYR A 119 -8.77 13.83 -9.07
CA TYR A 119 -9.74 14.82 -8.60
C TYR A 119 -9.24 16.28 -8.73
N SER A 120 -8.11 16.53 -9.39
CA SER A 120 -7.58 17.86 -9.71
C SER A 120 -7.57 18.11 -11.21
N GLU A 121 -7.88 19.33 -11.62
CA GLU A 121 -7.79 19.80 -13.02
C GLU A 121 -6.42 20.46 -13.33
N HIS A 122 -5.37 20.14 -12.57
CA HIS A 122 -4.05 20.75 -12.70
C HIS A 122 -2.95 19.76 -13.16
N PRO A 123 -2.86 19.43 -14.47
CA PRO A 123 -1.91 18.45 -15.01
C PRO A 123 -0.43 18.67 -14.64
N LEU A 124 0.00 19.93 -14.54
CA LEU A 124 1.37 20.27 -14.18
C LEU A 124 1.69 19.94 -12.73
N GLU A 125 0.74 20.11 -11.81
CA GLU A 125 0.91 19.78 -10.38
C GLU A 125 0.95 18.27 -10.18
N ILE A 126 0.07 17.56 -10.90
CA ILE A 126 0.04 16.09 -10.93
C ILE A 126 1.41 15.55 -11.36
N ARG A 127 1.92 16.04 -12.49
CA ARG A 127 3.23 15.63 -13.00
C ARG A 127 4.34 15.89 -11.97
N LYS A 128 4.38 17.08 -11.39
CA LYS A 128 5.37 17.44 -10.37
C LYS A 128 5.29 16.52 -9.15
N ALA A 129 4.09 16.18 -8.68
CA ALA A 129 3.91 15.28 -7.53
C ALA A 129 4.50 13.89 -7.78
N PHE A 130 4.26 13.31 -8.96
CA PHE A 130 4.86 12.02 -9.34
C PHE A 130 6.37 12.10 -9.55
N GLU A 131 6.88 13.15 -10.19
CA GLU A 131 8.32 13.37 -10.36
C GLU A 131 9.03 13.48 -9.00
N GLN A 132 8.47 14.26 -8.06
CA GLN A 132 9.00 14.40 -6.71
C GLN A 132 8.97 13.07 -5.95
N TRP A 133 7.85 12.34 -6.01
CA TRP A 133 7.73 11.03 -5.37
C TRP A 133 8.77 10.04 -5.92
N SER A 134 8.88 9.95 -7.25
CA SER A 134 9.84 9.03 -7.89
C SER A 134 11.28 9.39 -7.56
N SER A 135 11.67 10.66 -7.66
CA SER A 135 13.03 11.11 -7.32
C SER A 135 13.42 10.77 -5.87
N ARG A 136 12.46 10.83 -4.95
CA ARG A 136 12.68 10.57 -3.52
C ARG A 136 12.75 9.08 -3.18
N TYR A 137 11.85 8.26 -3.73
CA TYR A 137 11.64 6.88 -3.26
C TYR A 137 12.04 5.81 -4.27
N LEU A 138 12.19 6.17 -5.55
CA LEU A 138 12.74 5.31 -6.59
C LEU A 138 14.18 5.75 -6.86
N HIS A 139 15.11 5.16 -6.11
CA HIS A 139 16.49 5.19 -6.57
C HIS A 139 16.60 4.28 -7.79
N PRO A 140 17.15 4.76 -8.92
CA PRO A 140 17.57 3.84 -9.96
C PRO A 140 18.47 2.82 -9.27
N ALA A 141 18.19 1.53 -9.48
CA ALA A 141 19.06 0.49 -8.96
C ALA A 141 20.48 0.88 -9.33
N SER A 142 21.39 0.98 -8.35
CA SER A 142 22.82 1.12 -8.59
C SER A 142 23.29 -0.18 -9.21
N SER A 143 22.94 -0.38 -10.47
CA SER A 143 23.50 -1.43 -11.27
C SER A 143 24.90 -0.97 -11.60
N ASN A 144 25.86 -1.51 -10.86
CA ASN A 144 27.27 -1.50 -11.27
C ASN A 144 27.49 -2.45 -12.45
N THR A 145 26.47 -3.22 -12.83
CA THR A 145 26.40 -3.77 -14.18
C THR A 145 26.42 -2.56 -15.10
N PRO A 146 27.46 -2.37 -15.94
CA PRO A 146 27.36 -1.44 -17.05
C PRO A 146 26.02 -1.70 -17.73
N LEU A 147 25.34 -0.68 -18.24
CA LEU A 147 24.34 -0.89 -19.28
C LEU A 147 25.07 -1.62 -20.40
N GLN A 148 25.09 -2.94 -20.30
CA GLN A 148 25.51 -3.82 -21.33
C GLN A 148 24.41 -3.61 -22.34
N ASN A 149 24.74 -2.78 -23.31
CA ASN A 149 24.05 -2.66 -24.57
C ASN A 149 24.66 -3.65 -25.59
N PRO A 150 24.92 -4.95 -25.31
CA PRO A 150 24.31 -5.90 -26.20
C PRO A 150 22.82 -5.76 -25.89
N ALA A 151 22.05 -5.22 -26.85
CA ALA A 151 20.81 -5.92 -27.14
C ALA A 151 21.17 -7.40 -27.01
N LEU A 152 20.68 -8.08 -25.95
CA LEU A 152 20.78 -9.53 -25.77
C LEU A 152 20.69 -10.05 -27.18
N GLN A 153 21.82 -10.51 -27.75
CA GLN A 153 21.90 -10.75 -29.18
C GLN A 153 20.75 -11.70 -29.43
N GLY A 154 19.64 -11.13 -29.92
CA GLY A 154 18.53 -11.90 -30.40
C GLY A 154 19.26 -12.72 -31.44
N THR A 155 19.34 -14.02 -31.21
CA THR A 155 19.62 -14.93 -32.31
C THR A 155 18.74 -14.39 -33.41
N VAL A 156 19.32 -13.86 -34.50
CA VAL A 156 18.52 -13.24 -35.55
C VAL A 156 17.55 -14.32 -36.00
N GLY A 157 16.27 -14.19 -35.65
CA GLY A 157 15.25 -15.26 -35.71
C GLY A 157 14.61 -15.75 -34.38
N ALA A 158 15.04 -15.28 -33.21
CA ALA A 158 14.44 -15.58 -31.92
C ALA A 158 13.55 -14.41 -31.45
N GLY A 159 12.23 -14.67 -31.34
CA GLY A 159 11.26 -13.67 -30.86
C GLY A 159 11.57 -13.15 -29.46
N PRO A 160 11.12 -11.92 -29.12
CA PRO A 160 11.34 -11.31 -27.81
C PRO A 160 10.74 -12.15 -26.68
N ARG A 161 11.32 -12.02 -25.47
CA ARG A 161 10.76 -12.56 -24.23
C ARG A 161 9.94 -11.48 -23.53
N GLY A 162 8.71 -11.80 -23.14
CA GLY A 162 7.79 -10.88 -22.49
C GLY A 162 7.55 -11.30 -21.05
N GLY A 163 7.74 -10.39 -20.11
CA GLY A 163 7.45 -10.61 -18.69
C GLY A 163 6.44 -9.60 -18.19
N ALA A 164 5.42 -10.05 -17.47
CA ALA A 164 4.51 -9.17 -16.75
C ALA A 164 4.49 -9.55 -15.25
N ILE A 165 4.40 -8.54 -14.39
CA ILE A 165 4.33 -8.72 -12.94
C ILE A 165 3.02 -8.09 -12.48
N CYS A 166 2.16 -8.87 -11.83
CA CYS A 166 0.83 -8.42 -11.42
C CYS A 166 0.48 -8.94 -10.03
N ARG A 167 -0.33 -8.18 -9.28
CA ARG A 167 -0.78 -8.57 -7.93
C ARG A 167 -2.12 -9.30 -7.98
N GLY A 168 -2.08 -10.58 -8.34
CA GLY A 168 -3.23 -11.50 -8.33
C GLY A 168 -3.83 -11.75 -9.71
N PHE A 169 -3.78 -13.00 -10.14
CA PHE A 169 -4.07 -13.43 -11.51
C PHE A 169 -5.56 -13.61 -11.86
N ARG A 170 -6.46 -13.93 -10.92
CA ARG A 170 -7.81 -14.42 -11.32
C ARG A 170 -8.95 -13.40 -11.25
N GLN A 171 -8.78 -12.26 -10.57
CA GLN A 171 -9.87 -11.28 -10.36
C GLN A 171 -9.37 -9.83 -10.22
N SER A 172 -8.17 -9.52 -10.70
CA SER A 172 -7.71 -8.12 -10.78
C SER A 172 -8.00 -7.57 -12.17
N SER A 173 -8.45 -6.32 -12.25
CA SER A 173 -8.73 -5.65 -13.52
C SER A 173 -7.53 -5.67 -14.48
N GLY A 174 -6.30 -5.65 -13.94
CA GLY A 174 -5.08 -5.76 -14.73
C GLY A 174 -4.90 -7.15 -15.37
N ALA A 175 -5.18 -8.23 -14.65
CA ALA A 175 -5.03 -9.59 -15.18
C ALA A 175 -6.08 -9.90 -16.26
N ILE A 176 -7.33 -9.43 -16.07
CA ILE A 176 -8.42 -9.60 -17.05
C ILE A 176 -8.10 -8.91 -18.38
N SER A 177 -7.48 -7.72 -18.33
CA SER A 177 -7.12 -6.96 -19.54
C SER A 177 -5.86 -7.47 -20.24
N ILE A 178 -4.90 -8.00 -19.49
CA ILE A 178 -3.60 -8.45 -20.03
C ILE A 178 -3.66 -9.90 -20.55
N GLU A 179 -4.47 -10.76 -19.95
CA GLU A 179 -4.55 -12.18 -20.34
C GLU A 179 -4.95 -12.39 -21.82
N PRO A 180 -5.96 -11.71 -22.40
CA PRO A 180 -6.29 -11.85 -23.82
C PRO A 180 -5.15 -11.40 -24.73
N PHE A 181 -4.45 -10.32 -24.37
CA PHE A 181 -3.31 -9.79 -25.11
C PHE A 181 -2.14 -10.78 -25.14
N LEU A 182 -1.78 -11.36 -23.98
CA LEU A 182 -0.72 -12.37 -23.90
C LEU A 182 -1.06 -13.64 -24.69
N ARG A 183 -2.34 -14.07 -24.70
CA ARG A 183 -2.79 -15.21 -25.51
C ARG A 183 -2.70 -14.94 -27.02
N LEU A 184 -3.04 -13.74 -27.47
CA LEU A 184 -2.98 -13.35 -28.89
C LEU A 184 -1.53 -13.23 -29.40
N HIS A 185 -0.60 -12.80 -28.55
CA HIS A 185 0.80 -12.63 -28.90
C HIS A 185 1.68 -13.86 -28.63
N LYS A 186 1.08 -15.00 -28.28
CA LYS A 186 1.78 -16.27 -28.00
C LYS A 186 2.64 -16.77 -29.18
N ALA A 187 2.30 -16.40 -30.41
CA ALA A 187 3.09 -16.73 -31.60
C ALA A 187 4.32 -15.82 -31.82
N SER A 188 4.33 -14.61 -31.23
CA SER A 188 5.40 -13.61 -31.42
C SER A 188 6.34 -13.48 -30.22
N ILE A 189 5.92 -13.95 -29.04
CA ILE A 189 6.71 -13.88 -27.80
C ILE A 189 7.12 -15.29 -27.40
N ARG A 190 8.42 -15.57 -27.41
CA ARG A 190 8.96 -16.93 -27.27
C ARG A 190 8.79 -17.51 -25.86
N ASP A 191 8.73 -16.63 -24.86
CA ASP A 191 8.46 -16.96 -23.46
C ASP A 191 7.63 -15.82 -22.85
N SER A 192 6.34 -16.06 -22.61
CA SER A 192 5.47 -15.15 -21.83
C SER A 192 5.39 -15.66 -20.40
N CYS A 193 6.03 -14.93 -19.47
CA CYS A 193 6.01 -15.27 -18.05
C CYS A 193 5.23 -14.22 -17.27
N LEU A 194 4.29 -14.66 -16.45
CA LEU A 194 3.57 -13.81 -15.52
C LEU A 194 3.95 -14.18 -14.09
N TYR A 195 4.40 -13.19 -13.32
CA TYR A 195 4.73 -13.37 -11.90
C TYR A 195 3.59 -12.88 -11.01
N ASP A 196 2.99 -13.77 -10.21
CA ASP A 196 1.97 -13.42 -9.23
C ASP A 196 2.63 -13.06 -7.89
N LEU A 197 2.59 -11.78 -7.54
CA LEU A 197 3.18 -11.28 -6.30
C LEU A 197 2.51 -11.82 -5.02
N ARG A 198 1.26 -12.31 -5.08
CA ARG A 198 0.59 -12.89 -3.91
C ARG A 198 1.01 -14.33 -3.64
N ARG A 199 1.23 -15.11 -4.70
CA ARG A 199 1.59 -16.53 -4.61
C ARG A 199 3.09 -16.78 -4.72
N ARG A 200 3.85 -15.77 -5.19
CA ARG A 200 5.27 -15.91 -5.58
C ARG A 200 5.46 -17.04 -6.60
N GLU A 201 4.48 -17.18 -7.50
CA GLU A 201 4.46 -18.22 -8.53
C GLU A 201 4.63 -17.61 -9.92
N VAL A 202 5.35 -18.33 -10.78
CA VAL A 202 5.47 -18.00 -12.21
C VAL A 202 4.49 -18.86 -12.98
N SER A 203 3.56 -18.23 -13.69
CA SER A 203 2.74 -18.92 -14.69
C SER A 203 3.37 -18.71 -16.06
N ARG A 204 3.62 -19.82 -16.77
CA ARG A 204 4.08 -19.81 -18.16
C ARG A 204 2.90 -20.06 -19.09
N PHE A 205 2.79 -19.27 -20.15
CA PHE A 205 1.69 -19.35 -21.10
C PHE A 205 2.17 -19.75 -22.49
#